data_AF-A0AAQ3MVU7-F1
#
_entry.id   AF-A0AAQ3MVU7-F1
#
_cell.length_a   1.000
_cell.length_b   1.000
_cell.length_c   1.000
_cell.angle_alpha   90.00
_cell.angle_beta   90.00
_cell.angle_gamma   90.00
#
_symmetry.space_group_name_H-M   'P 1'
#
loop_
_entity.id
_entity.type
_entity.pdbx_description
1 polymer ?
#
loop_
_entity_poly.entity_id
_entity_poly.type
_entity_poly.pdbx_seq_one_letter_code
_entity_poly.pdbx_strand_id
1 'polypeptide(L)'
;MKYEDKKLSYSNVPDDFPYDREMTLVTMVRPEMQGQRLKTVGCLNINDRVQHYVIMHMLTPRPGNFAKLLQEDIFMIWVLKNNIAINWPHHTMQHMFKCNAVSKIMKMKF
;
A
#
# COMPACT_ATOMS: atom_id res chain seq x y z
N MET A 1 5.05 -5.42 9.69
CA MET A 1 5.01 -6.72 9.00
C MET A 1 6.16 -7.57 9.56
N LYS A 2 6.11 -8.91 9.54
CA LYS A 2 7.25 -9.76 9.99
C LYS A 2 7.49 -10.80 8.90
N TYR A 3 8.69 -10.87 8.34
CA TYR A 3 9.13 -11.92 7.42
C TYR A 3 10.44 -12.45 7.97
N GLU A 4 10.52 -13.77 8.22
CA GLU A 4 11.71 -14.40 8.82
C GLU A 4 12.22 -13.64 10.07
N ASP A 5 11.33 -13.36 11.03
CA ASP A 5 11.58 -12.59 12.25
C ASP A 5 12.01 -11.11 12.11
N LYS A 6 12.21 -10.61 10.88
CA LYS A 6 12.51 -9.20 10.62
C LYS A 6 11.24 -8.36 10.53
N LYS A 7 11.21 -7.19 11.20
CA LYS A 7 10.12 -6.21 11.09
C LYS A 7 10.11 -5.57 9.71
N LEU A 8 9.22 -6.05 8.86
CA LEU A 8 9.03 -5.59 7.50
C LEU A 8 8.09 -4.37 7.47
N SER A 9 8.47 -3.36 6.70
CA SER A 9 7.66 -2.18 6.38
C SER A 9 7.99 -1.82 4.93
N TYR A 10 7.13 -1.08 4.22
CA TYR A 10 7.46 -0.68 2.84
C TYR A 10 8.84 -0.01 2.72
N SER A 11 9.21 0.81 3.71
CA SER A 11 10.49 1.51 3.74
C SER A 11 11.69 0.60 4.06
N ASN A 12 11.45 -0.61 4.54
CA ASN A 12 12.45 -1.57 5.02
C ASN A 12 12.20 -2.96 4.43
N VAL A 13 11.77 -3.03 3.16
CA VAL A 13 11.67 -4.31 2.44
C VAL A 13 13.10 -4.78 2.16
N PRO A 14 13.49 -5.99 2.59
CA PRO A 14 14.81 -6.53 2.29
C PRO A 14 15.06 -6.63 0.78
N ASP A 15 16.30 -6.44 0.33
CA ASP A 15 16.66 -6.50 -1.11
C ASP A 15 16.45 -7.90 -1.71
N ASP A 16 16.54 -8.94 -0.88
CA ASP A 16 16.29 -10.35 -1.21
C ASP A 16 14.80 -10.74 -1.14
N PHE A 17 13.93 -9.81 -0.74
CA PHE A 17 12.50 -10.07 -0.66
C PHE A 17 11.91 -10.19 -2.08
N PRO A 18 11.06 -11.20 -2.37
CA PRO A 18 10.61 -11.52 -3.73
C PRO A 18 9.53 -10.56 -4.26
N TYR A 19 9.64 -9.26 -3.95
CA TYR A 19 8.74 -8.22 -4.38
C TYR A 19 9.35 -7.41 -5.53
N ASP A 20 8.88 -7.66 -6.74
CA ASP A 20 9.11 -6.78 -7.88
C ASP A 20 7.88 -5.91 -8.10
N ARG A 21 8.02 -4.60 -7.88
CA ARG A 21 6.94 -3.62 -8.02
C ARG A 21 6.38 -3.55 -9.45
N GLU A 22 7.25 -3.55 -10.45
CA GLU A 22 6.84 -3.33 -11.84
C GLU A 22 6.12 -4.55 -12.38
N MET A 23 6.69 -5.74 -12.13
CA MET A 23 6.02 -7.00 -12.42
C MET A 23 4.68 -7.09 -11.69
N THR A 24 4.66 -6.76 -10.40
CA THR A 24 3.43 -6.74 -9.60
C THR A 24 2.38 -5.83 -10.22
N LEU A 25 2.73 -4.59 -10.55
CA LEU A 25 1.79 -3.62 -11.11
C LEU A 25 1.22 -4.12 -12.44
N VAL A 26 2.04 -4.74 -13.30
CA VAL A 26 1.58 -5.34 -14.56
C VAL A 26 0.50 -6.40 -14.31
N THR A 27 0.65 -7.24 -13.28
CA THR A 27 -0.38 -8.26 -12.95
C THR A 27 -1.69 -7.67 -12.41
N MET A 28 -1.67 -6.45 -11.87
CA MET A 28 -2.84 -5.82 -11.28
C MET A 28 -3.63 -4.97 -12.27
N VAL A 29 -3.00 -4.56 -13.36
CA VAL A 29 -3.55 -3.62 -14.33
C VAL A 29 -4.37 -4.36 -15.37
N ARG A 30 -5.51 -3.76 -15.76
CA ARG A 30 -6.35 -4.34 -16.81
C ARG A 30 -5.59 -4.34 -18.15
N PRO A 31 -5.70 -5.38 -18.99
CA PRO A 31 -4.93 -5.50 -20.22
C PRO A 31 -4.99 -4.26 -21.12
N GLU A 32 -6.16 -3.63 -21.24
CA GLU A 32 -6.40 -2.44 -22.06
C GLU A 32 -5.73 -1.15 -21.54
N MET A 33 -5.25 -1.17 -20.29
CA MET A 33 -4.57 -0.04 -19.65
C MET A 33 -3.05 -0.23 -19.58
N GLN A 34 -2.52 -1.37 -20.02
CA GLN A 34 -1.08 -1.63 -20.01
C GLN A 34 -0.33 -0.63 -20.92
N GLY A 35 0.88 -0.22 -20.52
CA GLY A 35 1.68 0.78 -21.24
C GLY A 35 1.24 2.25 -21.05
N GLN A 36 0.12 2.51 -20.39
CA GLN A 36 -0.29 3.86 -20.03
C GLN A 36 0.38 4.33 -18.73
N ARG A 37 0.34 5.65 -18.46
CA ARG A 37 0.86 6.20 -17.20
C ARG A 37 -0.14 5.94 -16.07
N LEU A 38 0.01 4.79 -15.42
CA LEU A 38 -0.85 4.28 -14.35
C LEU A 38 -0.71 5.11 -13.08
N LYS A 39 -1.59 6.08 -12.86
CA LYS A 39 -1.59 6.94 -11.66
C LYS A 39 -2.77 6.70 -10.74
N THR A 40 -3.74 5.89 -11.16
CA THR A 40 -5.02 5.76 -10.46
C THR A 40 -5.46 4.31 -10.32
N VAL A 41 -6.22 4.04 -9.26
CA VAL A 41 -6.86 2.75 -8.98
C VAL A 41 -7.87 2.36 -10.06
N GLY A 42 -8.32 3.32 -10.86
CA GLY A 42 -9.21 3.08 -11.99
C GLY A 42 -8.56 2.26 -13.11
N CYS A 43 -7.24 2.07 -13.09
CA CYS A 43 -6.53 1.22 -14.04
C CYS A 43 -6.38 -0.24 -13.56
N LEU A 44 -6.68 -0.51 -12.29
CA LEU A 44 -6.58 -1.85 -11.71
C LEU A 44 -7.77 -2.72 -12.14
N ASN A 45 -7.57 -4.03 -12.12
CA ASN A 45 -8.65 -5.00 -12.18
C ASN A 45 -9.56 -4.89 -10.94
N ILE A 46 -10.76 -5.45 -11.04
CA ILE A 46 -11.79 -5.29 -10.01
C ILE A 46 -11.36 -5.88 -8.65
N ASN A 47 -10.66 -7.01 -8.64
CA ASN A 47 -10.22 -7.67 -7.41
C ASN A 47 -9.21 -6.80 -6.65
N ASP A 48 -8.20 -6.30 -7.36
CA ASP A 48 -7.15 -5.48 -6.74
C ASP A 48 -7.69 -4.09 -6.35
N ARG A 49 -8.69 -3.58 -7.07
CA ARG A 49 -9.40 -2.35 -6.69
C ARG A 49 -10.23 -2.52 -5.41
N VAL A 50 -10.88 -3.66 -5.22
CA VAL A 50 -11.60 -3.97 -3.96
C VAL A 50 -10.61 -4.13 -2.81
N GLN A 51 -9.51 -4.83 -3.02
CA GLN A 51 -8.45 -4.95 -2.00
C GLN A 51 -7.88 -3.58 -1.61
N HIS A 52 -7.59 -2.72 -2.60
CA HIS A 52 -7.19 -1.33 -2.36
C HIS A 52 -8.19 -0.60 -1.47
N TYR A 53 -9.49 -0.71 -1.77
CA TYR A 53 -10.55 -0.04 -1.02
C TYR A 53 -10.57 -0.48 0.46
N VAL A 54 -10.47 -1.79 0.73
CA VAL A 54 -10.44 -2.34 2.09
C VAL A 54 -9.21 -1.86 2.86
N ILE A 55 -8.01 -1.98 2.25
CA ILE A 55 -6.76 -1.51 2.86
C ILE A 55 -6.90 -0.02 3.21
N MET A 56 -7.34 0.78 2.25
CA MET A 56 -7.38 2.22 2.39
C MET A 56 -8.43 2.74 3.34
N HIS A 57 -9.59 2.11 3.46
CA HIS A 57 -10.66 2.63 4.31
C HIS A 57 -10.65 2.02 5.72
N MET A 58 -10.15 0.80 5.86
CA MET A 58 -10.22 0.07 7.14
C MET A 58 -8.88 -0.02 7.85
N LEU A 59 -7.78 -0.20 7.12
CA LEU A 59 -6.49 -0.57 7.72
C LEU A 59 -5.52 0.62 7.79
N THR A 60 -5.48 1.43 6.74
CA THR A 60 -4.57 2.58 6.61
C THR A 60 -5.30 3.80 6.00
N PRO A 61 -6.25 4.41 6.73
CA PRO A 61 -6.99 5.58 6.25
C PRO A 61 -6.08 6.78 6.06
N ARG A 62 -5.81 7.15 4.80
CA ARG A 62 -4.99 8.33 4.47
C ARG A 62 -5.85 9.54 4.07
N PRO A 63 -5.43 10.76 4.41
CA PRO A 63 -6.05 11.97 3.88
C PRO A 63 -5.71 12.15 2.39
N GLY A 64 -6.69 12.61 1.59
CA GLY A 64 -6.48 13.01 0.20
C GLY A 64 -7.13 12.10 -0.84
N ASN A 65 -6.56 12.05 -2.04
CA ASN A 65 -7.18 11.38 -3.18
C ASN A 65 -7.09 9.83 -3.05
N PHE A 66 -8.21 9.21 -2.69
CA PHE A 66 -8.36 7.75 -2.63
C PHE A 66 -8.20 7.07 -3.98
N ALA A 67 -8.44 7.78 -5.09
CA ALA A 67 -8.28 7.22 -6.43
C ALA A 67 -6.81 7.18 -6.87
N LYS A 68 -5.89 7.85 -6.18
CA LYS A 68 -4.45 7.79 -6.50
C LYS A 68 -3.88 6.45 -6.07
N LEU A 69 -3.14 5.78 -6.95
CA LEU A 69 -2.44 4.54 -6.60
C LEU A 69 -1.03 4.89 -6.12
N LEU A 70 -0.72 4.54 -4.87
CA LEU A 70 0.62 4.73 -4.29
C LEU A 70 1.45 3.44 -4.36
N GLN A 71 2.77 3.57 -4.20
CA GLN A 71 3.65 2.41 -4.24
C GLN A 71 3.42 1.49 -3.04
N GLU A 72 3.12 2.07 -1.88
CA GLU A 72 2.73 1.37 -0.67
C GLU A 72 1.46 0.55 -0.89
N ASP A 73 0.51 1.07 -1.68
CA ASP A 73 -0.74 0.35 -1.98
C ASP A 73 -0.45 -0.90 -2.80
N ILE A 74 0.37 -0.78 -3.85
CA ILE A 74 0.78 -1.90 -4.72
C ILE A 74 1.46 -2.99 -3.89
N PHE A 75 2.37 -2.57 -3.00
CA PHE A 75 3.06 -3.48 -2.09
C PHE A 75 2.08 -4.22 -1.17
N MET A 76 1.19 -3.50 -0.49
CA MET A 76 0.23 -4.11 0.44
C MET A 76 -0.72 -5.08 -0.26
N ILE A 77 -1.20 -4.75 -1.45
CA ILE A 77 -2.04 -5.63 -2.28
C ILE A 77 -1.24 -6.89 -2.65
N TRP A 78 0.03 -6.77 -3.06
CA TRP A 78 0.88 -7.93 -3.36
C TRP A 78 1.09 -8.84 -2.15
N VAL A 79 1.38 -8.26 -0.98
CA VAL A 79 1.57 -9.02 0.27
C VAL A 79 0.31 -9.82 0.62
N LEU A 80 -0.88 -9.22 0.45
CA LEU A 80 -2.15 -9.90 0.63
C LEU A 80 -2.35 -11.05 -0.38
N LYS A 81 -2.09 -10.80 -1.67
CA LYS A 81 -2.27 -11.81 -2.74
C LYS A 81 -1.35 -13.01 -2.58
N ASN A 82 -0.16 -12.81 -2.03
CA ASN A 82 0.82 -13.86 -1.80
C ASN A 82 0.73 -14.47 -0.40
N ASN A 83 -0.32 -14.15 0.38
CA ASN A 83 -0.54 -14.64 1.74
C ASN A 83 0.68 -14.43 2.67
N ILE A 84 1.41 -13.35 2.47
CA ILE A 84 2.56 -13.03 3.30
C ILE A 84 2.06 -12.55 4.66
N ALA A 85 2.62 -13.10 5.74
CA ALA A 85 2.19 -12.79 7.09
C ALA A 85 2.43 -11.31 7.44
N ILE A 86 1.37 -10.61 7.84
CA ILE A 86 1.42 -9.21 8.28
C ILE A 86 1.09 -9.12 9.75
N ASN A 87 1.99 -8.52 10.53
CA ASN A 87 1.66 -8.03 11.87
C ASN A 87 0.77 -6.78 11.75
N TRP A 88 -0.55 -7.02 11.65
CA TRP A 88 -1.58 -5.99 11.46
C TRP A 88 -1.60 -4.95 12.57
N PRO A 89 -1.61 -5.31 13.87
CA PRO A 89 -1.60 -4.31 14.94
C PRO A 89 -0.41 -3.35 14.83
N HIS A 90 0.78 -3.88 14.54
CA HIS A 90 1.97 -3.05 14.37
C HIS A 90 1.85 -2.10 13.17
N HIS A 91 1.35 -2.60 12.04
CA HIS A 91 1.17 -1.79 10.83
C HIS A 91 0.17 -0.66 11.04
N THR A 92 -1.00 -0.95 11.61
CA THR A 92 -2.02 0.04 11.93
C THR A 92 -1.50 1.07 12.94
N MET A 93 -0.81 0.64 14.00
CA MET A 93 -0.20 1.57 14.97
C MET A 93 0.81 2.51 14.31
N GLN A 94 1.74 1.99 13.49
CA GLN A 94 2.71 2.84 12.76
C GLN A 94 2.00 3.86 11.88
N HIS A 95 0.92 3.46 11.21
CA HIS A 95 0.11 4.35 10.40
C HIS A 95 -0.57 5.44 11.26
N MET A 96 -1.18 5.08 12.39
CA MET A 96 -1.79 6.04 13.32
C MET A 96 -0.77 7.04 13.88
N PHE A 97 0.44 6.60 14.23
CA PHE A 97 1.51 7.51 14.68
C PHE A 97 1.89 8.49 13.57
N LYS A 98 2.01 8.04 12.32
CA LYS A 98 2.26 8.93 11.17
C LYS A 98 1.14 9.96 10.99
N CYS A 99 -0.12 9.55 11.04
CA CYS A 99 -1.27 10.46 10.96
C CYS A 99 -1.27 11.50 12.09
N ASN A 100 -0.97 11.10 13.32
CA ASN A 100 -0.88 12.00 14.47
C ASN A 100 0.29 12.99 14.38
N ALA A 101 1.44 12.56 13.83
CA ALA A 101 2.55 13.45 13.59
C ALA A 101 2.22 14.52 12.53
N VAL A 102 1.56 14.10 11.44
CA VAL A 102 1.11 15.01 10.37
C VAL A 102 0.07 16.02 10.90
N SER A 103 -0.88 15.58 11.73
CA SER A 103 -1.87 16.47 12.32
C SER A 103 -1.25 17.51 13.28
N LYS A 104 -0.23 17.12 14.05
CA LYS A 104 0.55 18.07 14.87
C LYS A 104 1.31 19.10 14.04
N ILE A 105 1.96 18.67 12.95
CA ILE A 105 2.68 19.59 12.05
C ILE A 105 1.73 20.59 11.38
N MET A 106 0.54 20.15 10.95
CA MET A 106 -0.46 21.05 10.37
C MET A 106 -0.99 22.06 11.40
N LYS A 107 -1.12 21.71 12.68
CA LYS A 107 -1.54 22.63 13.75
C LYS A 107 -0.49 23.66 14.15
N MET A 108 0.80 23.40 13.89
CA MET A 108 1.88 24.35 14.18
C MET A 108 2.12 25.38 13.05
N LYS A 109 1.42 25.26 11.93
CA LYS A 109 1.54 26.17 10.77
C LYS A 109 0.45 27.24 10.70
N PHE A 110 -0.36 27.39 11.75
CA PHE A 110 -1.40 28.41 11.89
C PHE A 110 -1.29 29.09 13.25
#